data_AF-A0AAV7MC44-F1
#
_entry.id   AF-A0AAV7MC44-F1
#
_cell.length_a   1.000
_cell.length_b   1.000
_cell.length_c   1.000
_cell.angle_alpha   90.00
_cell.angle_beta   90.00
_cell.angle_gamma   90.00
#
_symmetry.space_group_name_H-M   'P 1'
#
loop_
_entity.id
_entity.type
_entity.pdbx_description
1 polymer ?
#
loop_
_entity_poly.entity_id
_entity_poly.type
_entity_poly.pdbx_seq_one_letter_code
_entity_poly.pdbx_strand_id
1 'polypeptide(L)'
;PALQCSFENGLCNWEQDTQDNFDWSLINGPTSTPNTGPMKDHTLGTVQGHYLYIESSEPQAFQDEAVLLSPNFDATINENQSCAFRFYLHMFGRHVYSLAVYKRIYRDEEGSLVWQTFGSKGNRWIKKTLYISSTQPFQILVKGIVGDDFTGDIGIDDLSFYDCNLYSGVLPTRPTVPLGTTLPVTLPNHNCTEEEFVCQSNGKCIQQTQKCDFRNDCSDHSDELHCVMDFCSFEHGDLCAWYQPATTSFRTDNTFQWGLGQGVKSLPGEEKYRPAKDHTVATEEGWYLYADSSNGKYGDFADIMTPVVSFTGPKCKLVFWSHMMGATIGSIQVLLKTSNATSELWSQIGKQGAAWKRAEVFLGIRSNFQIILRAKRGVSYMGDAAVDDISFEDCSPLLIPDRNCSAEEFMCANKHCIPKDHLCDFVDDCADNSDENNFICSTFVGRCDFEFDLCSWTQNKNDDFDWSLRAGSTPTTGTGPATDHTLREPSGHYIFIESSFPQLPKQKAIISSPVISQRSTNCKIIFYYHMSGQSIGSLTVYKVTVTNHKSKHFRLVGEQGNFWHRQELVLNDAEEDFQVCFEGEVGSSQKGDIALDDIVFTKECLQSTDFTPQTVHPPT
;
A
#
# COMPACT_ATOMS: atom_id res chain seq x y z
N PRO A 1 43.33 -31.14 -7.79
CA PRO A 1 43.71 -31.21 -6.36
C PRO A 1 42.46 -31.51 -5.54
N ALA A 2 42.53 -32.22 -4.40
CA ALA A 2 41.34 -32.65 -3.67
C ALA A 2 40.41 -31.51 -3.17
N LEU A 3 40.82 -30.25 -3.32
CA LEU A 3 40.10 -29.05 -2.87
C LEU A 3 39.89 -28.02 -3.99
N GLN A 4 40.06 -28.42 -5.26
CA GLN A 4 39.87 -27.55 -6.42
C GLN A 4 39.02 -28.28 -7.46
N CYS A 5 37.98 -27.62 -7.94
CA CYS A 5 37.10 -28.13 -8.97
C CYS A 5 36.85 -27.07 -10.04
N SER A 6 37.30 -27.37 -11.25
CA SER A 6 37.10 -26.58 -12.46
C SER A 6 36.08 -27.20 -13.41
N PHE A 7 35.36 -28.24 -12.94
CA PHE A 7 34.32 -28.97 -13.65
C PHE A 7 34.66 -29.67 -14.98
N GLU A 8 35.89 -29.56 -15.48
CA GLU A 8 36.35 -30.20 -16.73
C GLU A 8 36.27 -31.74 -16.75
N ASN A 9 36.21 -32.37 -15.58
CA ASN A 9 36.08 -33.82 -15.44
C ASN A 9 34.94 -34.20 -14.49
N GLY A 10 33.82 -33.45 -14.56
CA GLY A 10 32.63 -33.66 -13.72
C GLY A 10 32.65 -32.88 -12.40
N LEU A 11 31.79 -33.25 -11.45
CA LEU A 11 31.56 -32.53 -10.19
C LEU A 11 32.70 -32.64 -9.15
N CYS A 12 33.80 -33.32 -9.49
CA CYS A 12 34.92 -33.55 -8.59
C CYS A 12 34.48 -34.26 -7.28
N ASN A 13 34.56 -33.57 -6.13
CA ASN A 13 34.11 -34.03 -4.82
C ASN A 13 32.93 -33.22 -4.27
N TRP A 14 32.22 -32.50 -5.14
CA TRP A 14 30.96 -31.87 -4.82
C TRP A 14 29.81 -32.82 -5.10
N GLU A 15 28.76 -32.71 -4.30
CA GLU A 15 27.53 -33.49 -4.41
C GLU A 15 26.36 -32.53 -4.66
N GLN A 16 25.35 -32.95 -5.43
CA GLN A 16 24.09 -32.22 -5.49
C GLN A 16 23.27 -32.55 -4.24
N ASP A 17 22.51 -31.58 -3.74
CA ASP A 17 21.49 -31.89 -2.75
C ASP A 17 20.37 -32.74 -3.39
N THR A 18 19.59 -33.42 -2.57
CA THR A 18 18.45 -34.25 -3.01
C THR A 18 17.14 -33.77 -2.42
N GLN A 19 17.18 -32.71 -1.60
CA GLN A 19 16.04 -32.09 -0.94
C GLN A 19 15.64 -30.75 -1.58
N ASP A 20 16.44 -30.24 -2.52
CA ASP A 20 16.20 -29.02 -3.28
C ASP A 20 15.23 -29.27 -4.45
N ASN A 21 14.90 -28.20 -5.20
CA ASN A 21 13.90 -28.27 -6.26
C ASN A 21 14.45 -28.89 -7.55
N PHE A 22 15.72 -28.60 -7.89
CA PHE A 22 16.41 -29.12 -9.08
C PHE A 22 17.93 -29.03 -8.93
N ASP A 23 18.67 -29.73 -9.80
CA ASP A 23 20.13 -29.81 -9.72
C ASP A 23 20.86 -28.73 -10.54
N TRP A 24 22.07 -28.36 -10.10
CA TRP A 24 23.00 -27.59 -10.94
C TRP A 24 23.36 -28.37 -12.21
N SER A 25 23.24 -27.75 -13.38
CA SER A 25 23.53 -28.40 -14.66
C SER A 25 24.97 -28.16 -15.11
N LEU A 26 25.67 -29.23 -15.50
CA LEU A 26 27.02 -29.15 -16.07
C LEU A 26 26.95 -28.98 -17.58
N ILE A 27 27.47 -27.87 -18.10
CA ILE A 27 27.43 -27.56 -19.54
C ILE A 27 28.76 -27.00 -20.05
N ASN A 28 28.87 -26.93 -21.37
CA ASN A 28 29.93 -26.23 -22.09
C ASN A 28 29.34 -25.28 -23.15
N GLY A 29 30.02 -24.17 -23.44
CA GLY A 29 29.53 -23.16 -24.38
C GLY A 29 28.42 -22.26 -23.82
N PRO A 30 27.63 -21.59 -24.67
CA PRO A 30 26.57 -20.68 -24.24
C PRO A 30 25.37 -21.44 -23.65
N THR A 31 24.61 -20.78 -22.77
CA THR A 31 23.33 -21.32 -22.26
C THR A 31 22.27 -21.38 -23.36
N SER A 32 21.21 -22.16 -23.12
CA SER A 32 20.09 -22.37 -24.05
C SER A 32 19.34 -21.09 -24.40
N THR A 33 19.29 -20.14 -23.46
CA THR A 33 18.52 -18.92 -23.56
C THR A 33 19.37 -17.79 -24.19
N PRO A 34 18.83 -17.00 -25.14
CA PRO A 34 19.62 -15.94 -25.78
C PRO A 34 19.88 -14.77 -24.83
N ASN A 35 21.10 -14.20 -24.87
CA ASN A 35 21.52 -13.04 -24.06
C ASN A 35 21.51 -13.26 -22.53
N THR A 36 21.72 -14.49 -22.10
CA THR A 36 21.80 -14.90 -20.69
C THR A 36 23.04 -15.77 -20.50
N GLY A 37 23.49 -15.90 -19.25
CA GLY A 37 24.61 -16.77 -18.90
C GLY A 37 25.95 -16.45 -19.61
N PRO A 38 27.01 -17.22 -19.32
CA PRO A 38 28.31 -17.05 -19.95
C PRO A 38 28.38 -17.74 -21.32
N MET A 39 29.08 -17.13 -22.28
CA MET A 39 29.31 -17.75 -23.61
C MET A 39 30.34 -18.90 -23.58
N LYS A 40 31.14 -18.95 -22.52
CA LYS A 40 32.29 -19.84 -22.35
C LYS A 40 32.65 -19.92 -20.86
N ASP A 41 33.24 -21.04 -20.46
CA ASP A 41 33.73 -21.28 -19.11
C ASP A 41 34.79 -20.25 -18.68
N HIS A 42 35.11 -20.23 -17.39
CA HIS A 42 36.19 -19.39 -16.87
C HIS A 42 37.56 -20.09 -16.98
N THR A 43 37.62 -21.40 -16.73
CA THR A 43 38.85 -22.19 -16.61
C THR A 43 39.73 -22.15 -17.87
N LEU A 44 39.20 -22.63 -18.99
CA LEU A 44 39.84 -22.67 -20.30
C LEU A 44 39.54 -21.40 -21.10
N GLY A 45 38.43 -20.72 -20.81
CA GLY A 45 37.98 -19.56 -21.55
C GLY A 45 37.57 -19.90 -22.98
N THR A 46 37.05 -21.12 -23.19
CA THR A 46 36.65 -21.66 -24.50
C THR A 46 35.25 -22.26 -24.46
N VAL A 47 34.61 -22.46 -25.62
CA VAL A 47 33.30 -23.14 -25.68
C VAL A 47 33.36 -24.63 -25.34
N GLN A 48 34.56 -25.20 -25.19
CA GLN A 48 34.76 -26.60 -24.85
C GLN A 48 34.95 -26.83 -23.35
N GLY A 49 35.27 -25.77 -22.58
CA GLY A 49 35.39 -25.86 -21.14
C GLY A 49 34.03 -25.91 -20.46
N HIS A 50 34.02 -26.44 -19.25
CA HIS A 50 32.81 -26.79 -18.53
C HIS A 50 32.60 -25.89 -17.31
N TYR A 51 31.34 -25.55 -17.04
CA TYR A 51 30.94 -24.82 -15.84
C TYR A 51 29.58 -25.32 -15.38
N LEU A 52 29.23 -25.04 -14.13
CA LEU A 52 27.89 -25.30 -13.61
C LEU A 52 27.00 -24.09 -13.82
N TYR A 53 25.74 -24.33 -14.17
CA TYR A 53 24.75 -23.28 -14.24
C TYR A 53 23.37 -23.76 -13.76
N ILE A 54 22.54 -22.79 -13.40
CA ILE A 54 21.10 -23.01 -13.26
C ILE A 54 20.38 -22.38 -14.45
N GLU A 55 19.41 -23.11 -14.97
CA GLU A 55 18.49 -22.65 -16.00
C GLU A 55 17.21 -22.15 -15.32
N SER A 56 16.70 -21.03 -15.81
CA SER A 56 15.53 -20.34 -15.22
C SER A 56 14.24 -20.55 -16.01
N SER A 57 14.30 -21.28 -17.13
CA SER A 57 13.13 -21.63 -17.94
C SER A 57 12.36 -22.85 -17.41
N GLU A 58 11.16 -23.06 -17.96
CA GLU A 58 10.30 -24.21 -17.65
C GLU A 58 11.06 -25.55 -17.75
N PRO A 59 10.99 -26.44 -16.75
CA PRO A 59 9.94 -26.52 -15.72
C PRO A 59 10.22 -25.77 -14.41
N GLN A 60 11.33 -25.04 -14.30
CA GLN A 60 11.68 -24.32 -13.06
C GLN A 60 10.73 -23.13 -12.84
N ALA A 61 10.19 -23.04 -11.62
CA ALA A 61 9.36 -21.93 -11.17
C ALA A 61 10.18 -20.94 -10.34
N PHE A 62 9.70 -19.70 -10.24
CA PHE A 62 10.34 -18.67 -9.44
C PHE A 62 10.64 -19.15 -8.01
N GLN A 63 11.86 -18.87 -7.54
CA GLN A 63 12.43 -19.34 -6.27
C GLN A 63 12.70 -20.83 -6.14
N ASP A 64 12.56 -21.61 -7.21
CA ASP A 64 13.14 -22.95 -7.21
C ASP A 64 14.65 -22.84 -6.95
N GLU A 65 15.16 -23.70 -6.07
CA GLU A 65 16.54 -23.70 -5.66
C GLU A 65 17.30 -24.94 -6.14
N ALA A 66 18.57 -24.71 -6.44
CA ALA A 66 19.58 -25.75 -6.67
C ALA A 66 20.74 -25.55 -5.70
N VAL A 67 21.11 -26.61 -5.00
CA VAL A 67 22.08 -26.57 -3.91
C VAL A 67 23.22 -27.53 -4.19
N LEU A 68 24.43 -26.98 -4.28
CA LEU A 68 25.66 -27.75 -4.44
C LEU A 68 26.39 -27.88 -3.11
N LEU A 69 26.65 -29.12 -2.68
CA LEU A 69 27.23 -29.48 -1.40
C LEU A 69 28.73 -29.75 -1.52
N SER A 70 29.52 -29.05 -0.72
CA SER A 70 30.96 -29.32 -0.58
C SER A 70 31.23 -30.55 0.31
N PRO A 71 32.46 -31.10 0.33
CA PRO A 71 32.88 -32.01 1.39
C PRO A 71 32.82 -31.38 2.78
N ASN A 72 32.89 -32.20 3.82
CA ASN A 72 32.97 -31.71 5.20
C ASN A 72 34.39 -31.21 5.53
N PHE A 73 34.46 -30.14 6.31
CA PHE A 73 35.70 -29.51 6.76
C PHE A 73 35.81 -29.48 8.28
N ASP A 74 37.04 -29.58 8.79
CA ASP A 74 37.35 -29.47 10.22
C ASP A 74 37.16 -28.04 10.74
N ALA A 75 37.01 -27.91 12.06
CA ALA A 75 36.95 -26.60 12.73
C ALA A 75 38.24 -25.77 12.52
N THR A 76 38.10 -24.45 12.46
CA THR A 76 39.17 -23.50 12.07
C THR A 76 39.75 -22.72 13.26
N ILE A 77 39.82 -23.32 14.46
CA ILE A 77 40.04 -22.62 15.74
C ILE A 77 41.50 -22.13 15.95
N ASN A 78 42.45 -22.52 15.10
CA ASN A 78 43.84 -22.10 15.25
C ASN A 78 44.09 -20.70 14.65
N GLU A 79 44.68 -19.78 15.43
CA GLU A 79 44.93 -18.36 15.06
C GLU A 79 45.78 -18.15 13.78
N ASN A 80 46.37 -19.22 13.22
CA ASN A 80 47.15 -19.19 11.96
C ASN A 80 46.49 -19.93 10.78
N GLN A 81 45.22 -20.36 10.88
CA GLN A 81 44.52 -21.13 9.85
C GLN A 81 43.27 -20.40 9.38
N SER A 82 43.39 -19.62 8.31
CA SER A 82 42.27 -18.94 7.65
C SER A 82 41.74 -19.78 6.48
N CYS A 83 40.75 -20.64 6.71
CA CYS A 83 40.09 -21.36 5.62
C CYS A 83 39.41 -20.36 4.68
N ALA A 84 39.75 -20.40 3.40
CA ALA A 84 39.21 -19.49 2.39
C ALA A 84 38.56 -20.27 1.24
N PHE A 85 37.31 -19.95 0.94
CA PHE A 85 36.56 -20.48 -0.21
C PHE A 85 36.55 -19.45 -1.33
N ARG A 86 36.93 -19.86 -2.53
CA ARG A 86 37.03 -19.01 -3.72
C ARG A 86 36.33 -19.65 -4.88
N PHE A 87 35.55 -18.86 -5.60
CA PHE A 87 34.82 -19.31 -6.79
C PHE A 87 34.65 -18.14 -7.76
N TYR A 88 34.30 -18.45 -9.00
CA TYR A 88 33.90 -17.49 -10.02
C TYR A 88 32.41 -17.64 -10.27
N LEU A 89 31.72 -16.51 -10.42
CA LEU A 89 30.29 -16.46 -10.71
C LEU A 89 30.03 -15.59 -11.94
N HIS A 90 29.00 -15.94 -12.70
CA HIS A 90 28.49 -15.18 -13.82
C HIS A 90 26.97 -15.07 -13.67
N MET A 91 26.48 -13.83 -13.60
CA MET A 91 25.07 -13.53 -13.36
C MET A 91 24.65 -12.48 -14.38
N PHE A 92 24.03 -12.88 -15.47
CA PHE A 92 23.67 -11.97 -16.55
C PHE A 92 22.31 -12.33 -17.15
N GLY A 93 21.38 -11.38 -17.05
CA GLY A 93 20.03 -11.52 -17.54
C GLY A 93 19.10 -10.53 -16.83
N ARG A 94 17.88 -10.33 -17.34
CA ARG A 94 16.94 -9.33 -16.79
C ARG A 94 16.30 -9.80 -15.49
N HIS A 95 16.08 -11.11 -15.38
CA HIS A 95 15.35 -11.76 -14.30
C HIS A 95 16.27 -12.67 -13.47
N VAL A 96 17.57 -12.36 -13.39
CA VAL A 96 18.49 -13.09 -12.52
C VAL A 96 18.13 -12.77 -11.07
N TYR A 97 17.83 -13.80 -10.27
CA TYR A 97 17.41 -13.62 -8.89
C TYR A 97 18.57 -13.67 -7.90
N SER A 98 18.99 -14.82 -7.36
CA SER A 98 20.02 -14.84 -6.30
C SER A 98 20.99 -16.01 -6.33
N LEU A 99 22.21 -15.76 -5.85
CA LEU A 99 23.24 -16.75 -5.57
C LEU A 99 23.77 -16.54 -4.14
N ALA A 100 23.69 -17.58 -3.32
CA ALA A 100 24.11 -17.57 -1.92
C ALA A 100 25.10 -18.70 -1.58
N VAL A 101 25.86 -18.48 -0.53
CA VAL A 101 26.75 -19.46 0.10
C VAL A 101 26.36 -19.56 1.57
N TYR A 102 26.02 -20.77 2.00
CA TYR A 102 25.67 -21.11 3.37
C TYR A 102 26.73 -22.00 4.02
N LYS A 103 26.77 -21.98 5.34
CA LYS A 103 27.61 -22.85 6.18
C LYS A 103 26.74 -23.53 7.22
N ARG A 104 26.66 -24.87 7.19
CA ARG A 104 25.97 -25.68 8.21
C ARG A 104 26.95 -26.45 9.08
N ILE A 105 26.59 -26.63 10.34
CA ILE A 105 27.31 -27.45 11.34
C ILE A 105 26.50 -28.68 11.77
N TYR A 106 25.17 -28.67 11.56
CA TYR A 106 24.31 -29.84 11.66
C TYR A 106 23.91 -30.33 10.26
N ARG A 107 23.64 -31.63 10.12
CA ARG A 107 23.23 -32.21 8.82
C ARG A 107 21.81 -31.83 8.41
N ASP A 108 20.92 -31.67 9.38
CA ASP A 108 19.49 -31.43 9.17
C ASP A 108 19.11 -29.93 9.27
N GLU A 109 20.07 -29.02 9.10
CA GLU A 109 19.82 -27.59 9.04
C GLU A 109 20.21 -27.00 7.68
N GLU A 110 19.51 -25.94 7.26
CA GLU A 110 19.85 -25.16 6.06
C GLU A 110 21.20 -24.43 6.20
N GLY A 111 21.65 -24.19 7.42
CA GLY A 111 22.90 -23.53 7.74
C GLY A 111 22.78 -22.01 7.89
N SER A 112 23.87 -21.38 8.34
CA SER A 112 23.99 -19.92 8.45
C SER A 112 24.48 -19.30 7.14
N LEU A 113 23.88 -18.18 6.73
CA LEU A 113 24.30 -17.44 5.54
C LEU A 113 25.72 -16.89 5.71
N VAL A 114 26.60 -17.17 4.75
CA VAL A 114 27.97 -16.63 4.69
C VAL A 114 28.05 -15.46 3.73
N TRP A 115 27.41 -15.57 2.57
CA TRP A 115 27.44 -14.55 1.53
C TRP A 115 26.29 -14.72 0.55
N GLN A 116 25.75 -13.63 0.02
CA GLN A 116 24.75 -13.65 -1.04
C GLN A 116 24.92 -12.47 -1.99
N THR A 117 24.38 -12.61 -3.20
CA THR A 117 24.26 -11.55 -4.19
C THR A 117 22.99 -11.73 -5.00
N PHE A 118 22.39 -10.62 -5.46
CA PHE A 118 21.16 -10.64 -6.25
C PHE A 118 21.29 -9.86 -7.55
N GLY A 119 20.46 -10.20 -8.54
CA GLY A 119 20.36 -9.46 -9.78
C GLY A 119 21.55 -9.65 -10.71
N SER A 120 21.41 -9.11 -11.91
CA SER A 120 22.46 -9.10 -12.94
C SER A 120 23.73 -8.38 -12.44
N LYS A 121 24.89 -9.02 -12.62
CA LYS A 121 26.23 -8.46 -12.34
C LYS A 121 27.02 -8.10 -13.61
N GLY A 122 26.34 -8.14 -14.75
CA GLY A 122 26.90 -7.90 -16.08
C GLY A 122 27.49 -9.16 -16.71
N ASN A 123 27.68 -9.13 -18.03
CA ASN A 123 28.15 -10.28 -18.80
C ASN A 123 29.67 -10.49 -18.65
N ARG A 124 30.10 -10.93 -17.46
CA ARG A 124 31.49 -11.29 -17.16
C ARG A 124 31.58 -12.23 -15.96
N TRP A 125 32.62 -13.05 -15.93
CA TRP A 125 32.98 -13.83 -14.75
C TRP A 125 33.56 -12.93 -13.65
N ILE A 126 33.07 -13.09 -12.43
CA ILE A 126 33.45 -12.32 -11.25
C ILE A 126 34.02 -13.26 -10.20
N LYS A 127 35.25 -12.96 -9.77
CA LYS A 127 35.93 -13.71 -8.71
C LYS A 127 35.39 -13.31 -7.34
N LYS A 128 35.04 -14.29 -6.50
CA LYS A 128 34.71 -14.10 -5.09
C LYS A 128 35.62 -14.92 -4.19
N THR A 129 35.98 -14.37 -3.04
CA THR A 129 36.75 -15.05 -1.98
C THR A 129 36.07 -14.78 -0.64
N LEU A 130 35.76 -15.85 0.09
CA LEU A 130 35.07 -15.88 1.37
C LEU A 130 36.00 -16.50 2.41
N TYR A 131 36.19 -15.84 3.55
CA TYR A 131 36.96 -16.39 4.67
C TYR A 131 35.98 -17.05 5.64
N ILE A 132 36.15 -18.36 5.87
CA ILE A 132 35.24 -19.18 6.65
C ILE A 132 35.84 -19.44 8.02
N SER A 133 35.07 -19.14 9.07
CA SER A 133 35.40 -19.50 10.45
C SER A 133 34.32 -20.40 11.04
N SER A 134 34.72 -21.47 11.71
CA SER A 134 33.82 -22.38 12.41
C SER A 134 34.49 -23.01 13.62
N THR A 135 33.77 -23.07 14.74
CA THR A 135 34.21 -23.74 15.97
C THR A 135 33.92 -25.25 15.98
N GLN A 136 33.15 -25.71 15.00
CA GLN A 136 32.77 -27.12 14.82
C GLN A 136 33.04 -27.55 13.36
N PRO A 137 33.15 -28.86 13.07
CA PRO A 137 33.14 -29.33 11.70
C PRO A 137 31.93 -28.78 10.94
N PHE A 138 32.14 -28.39 9.68
CA PHE A 138 31.13 -27.68 8.90
C PHE A 138 31.13 -28.12 7.43
N GLN A 139 30.08 -27.74 6.72
CA GLN A 139 29.93 -27.93 5.29
C GLN A 139 29.48 -26.64 4.63
N ILE A 140 30.01 -26.34 3.45
CA ILE A 140 29.60 -25.21 2.61
C ILE A 140 28.57 -25.68 1.57
N LEU A 141 27.52 -24.88 1.40
CA LEU A 141 26.48 -25.07 0.40
C LEU A 141 26.46 -23.86 -0.53
N VAL A 142 26.48 -24.10 -1.84
CA VAL A 142 26.32 -23.04 -2.86
C VAL A 142 24.89 -23.16 -3.41
N LYS A 143 24.04 -22.20 -3.06
CA LYS A 143 22.61 -22.19 -3.36
C LYS A 143 22.32 -21.17 -4.45
N GLY A 144 21.87 -21.64 -5.61
CA GLY A 144 21.39 -20.82 -6.71
C GLY A 144 19.87 -20.83 -6.72
N ILE A 145 19.24 -19.65 -6.84
CA ILE A 145 17.79 -19.51 -6.84
C ILE A 145 17.36 -18.82 -8.12
N VAL A 146 16.47 -19.48 -8.88
CA VAL A 146 16.01 -18.96 -10.18
C VAL A 146 15.06 -17.78 -10.03
N GLY A 147 15.09 -16.87 -11.00
CA GLY A 147 14.13 -15.79 -11.08
C GLY A 147 12.83 -16.17 -11.78
N ASP A 148 12.00 -15.16 -12.06
CA ASP A 148 10.62 -15.32 -12.50
C ASP A 148 10.44 -15.36 -14.03
N ASP A 149 11.54 -15.43 -14.78
CA ASP A 149 11.55 -15.52 -16.25
C ASP A 149 12.79 -16.28 -16.74
N PHE A 150 12.74 -16.78 -17.97
CA PHE A 150 13.83 -17.56 -18.60
C PHE A 150 15.14 -16.78 -18.82
N THR A 151 15.17 -15.50 -18.46
CA THR A 151 16.35 -14.65 -18.60
C THR A 151 17.11 -14.48 -17.28
N GLY A 152 17.18 -15.54 -16.48
CA GLY A 152 17.68 -15.55 -15.12
C GLY A 152 18.92 -16.43 -14.84
N ASP A 153 19.61 -16.93 -15.85
CA ASP A 153 20.70 -17.90 -15.69
C ASP A 153 21.84 -17.42 -14.77
N ILE A 154 22.31 -18.33 -13.91
CA ILE A 154 23.48 -18.12 -13.04
C ILE A 154 24.49 -19.22 -13.31
N GLY A 155 25.73 -18.83 -13.64
CA GLY A 155 26.87 -19.73 -13.80
C GLY A 155 27.87 -19.63 -12.65
N ILE A 156 28.47 -20.76 -12.27
CA ILE A 156 29.59 -20.85 -11.33
C ILE A 156 30.72 -21.72 -11.90
N ASP A 157 31.96 -21.36 -11.59
CA ASP A 157 33.15 -22.06 -12.08
C ASP A 157 34.35 -21.88 -11.11
N ASP A 158 35.37 -22.73 -11.24
CA ASP A 158 36.64 -22.63 -10.53
C ASP A 158 36.54 -22.57 -8.99
N LEU A 159 35.77 -23.50 -8.41
CA LEU A 159 35.55 -23.63 -6.97
C LEU A 159 36.81 -24.18 -6.29
N SER A 160 37.32 -23.46 -5.30
CA SER A 160 38.59 -23.82 -4.63
C SER A 160 38.61 -23.43 -3.16
N PHE A 161 39.16 -24.32 -2.33
CA PHE A 161 39.42 -24.08 -0.91
C PHE A 161 40.92 -23.96 -0.65
N TYR A 162 41.30 -22.99 0.18
CA TYR A 162 42.67 -22.73 0.63
C TYR A 162 42.71 -22.82 2.16
N ASP A 163 43.75 -23.46 2.69
CA ASP A 163 43.99 -23.58 4.14
C ASP A 163 42.82 -24.21 4.94
N CYS A 164 42.01 -25.06 4.28
CA CYS A 164 40.93 -25.84 4.88
C CYS A 164 41.34 -27.32 4.98
N ASN A 165 41.05 -27.97 6.12
CA ASN A 165 41.32 -29.40 6.31
C ASN A 165 40.02 -30.19 6.15
N LEU A 166 40.08 -31.32 5.44
CA LEU A 166 38.92 -32.20 5.22
C LEU A 166 38.59 -32.99 6.49
N TYR A 167 37.32 -32.95 6.90
CA TYR A 167 36.78 -33.75 7.98
C TYR A 167 36.23 -35.06 7.43
N SER A 168 36.72 -36.19 7.95
CA SER A 168 36.32 -37.53 7.48
C SER A 168 35.04 -38.08 8.16
N GLY A 169 34.43 -37.31 9.06
CA GLY A 169 33.19 -37.69 9.76
C GLY A 169 31.92 -37.09 9.16
N VAL A 170 30.77 -37.50 9.69
CA VAL A 170 29.45 -36.95 9.36
C VAL A 170 29.10 -35.83 10.35
N LEU A 171 28.41 -34.79 9.90
CA LEU A 171 27.92 -33.71 10.76
C LEU A 171 26.79 -34.22 11.71
N PRO A 172 26.70 -33.71 12.95
CA PRO A 172 25.66 -34.09 13.92
C PRO A 172 24.24 -33.67 13.51
N THR A 173 23.21 -34.23 14.15
CA THR A 173 21.79 -33.82 13.99
C THR A 173 21.31 -32.99 15.19
N ARG A 174 20.32 -32.11 15.00
CA ARG A 174 19.87 -31.16 16.03
C ARG A 174 19.09 -31.87 17.16
N PRO A 175 19.34 -31.57 18.46
CA PRO A 175 18.53 -32.12 19.55
C PRO A 175 17.10 -31.53 19.54
N THR A 176 16.08 -32.41 19.57
CA THR A 176 14.66 -32.07 19.57
C THR A 176 14.16 -31.80 21.01
N VAL A 177 13.56 -30.63 21.26
CA VAL A 177 12.93 -30.27 22.55
C VAL A 177 11.41 -30.21 22.38
N PRO A 178 10.59 -30.88 23.22
CA PRO A 178 9.13 -30.77 23.17
C PRO A 178 8.61 -29.48 23.81
N LEU A 179 7.72 -28.75 23.13
CA LEU A 179 7.08 -27.52 23.62
C LEU A 179 5.90 -27.87 24.56
N GLY A 180 5.93 -27.34 25.78
CA GLY A 180 4.90 -27.56 26.82
C GLY A 180 3.66 -26.69 26.63
N THR A 181 2.50 -27.28 26.92
CA THR A 181 1.15 -26.70 26.83
C THR A 181 0.80 -25.92 28.10
N THR A 182 0.19 -24.74 27.96
CA THR A 182 -0.34 -23.92 29.07
C THR A 182 -1.84 -24.14 29.28
N LEU A 183 -2.26 -24.16 30.55
CA LEU A 183 -3.64 -24.34 31.03
C LEU A 183 -4.41 -23.00 31.04
N PRO A 184 -5.73 -22.99 30.78
CA PRO A 184 -6.55 -21.79 30.94
C PRO A 184 -7.05 -21.63 32.39
N VAL A 185 -7.02 -20.38 32.87
CA VAL A 185 -7.60 -19.95 34.15
C VAL A 185 -9.09 -19.65 33.95
N THR A 186 -9.93 -20.13 34.85
CA THR A 186 -11.38 -19.88 34.90
C THR A 186 -11.67 -18.72 35.87
N LEU A 187 -12.48 -17.74 35.45
CA LEU A 187 -13.08 -16.71 36.31
C LEU A 187 -14.62 -16.85 36.36
N PRO A 188 -15.30 -16.31 37.40
CA PRO A 188 -16.61 -16.76 37.88
C PRO A 188 -17.84 -16.06 37.22
N ASN A 189 -19.00 -16.66 37.48
CA ASN A 189 -20.36 -16.33 36.99
C ASN A 189 -20.65 -14.84 36.75
N HIS A 190 -20.95 -14.48 35.51
CA HIS A 190 -21.44 -13.15 35.10
C HIS A 190 -22.95 -13.14 34.84
N ASN A 191 -23.55 -12.00 35.20
CA ASN A 191 -24.98 -11.71 35.23
C ASN A 191 -25.39 -10.67 34.15
N CYS A 192 -24.56 -10.51 33.10
CA CYS A 192 -24.83 -9.61 31.97
C CYS A 192 -25.64 -10.34 30.89
N THR A 193 -26.34 -9.58 30.05
CA THR A 193 -27.12 -10.11 28.92
C THR A 193 -26.22 -10.47 27.72
N GLU A 194 -26.76 -11.18 26.72
CA GLU A 194 -26.02 -11.57 25.50
C GLU A 194 -25.58 -10.35 24.64
N GLU A 195 -26.15 -9.17 24.87
CA GLU A 195 -25.85 -7.93 24.16
C GLU A 195 -24.83 -7.04 24.90
N GLU A 196 -24.27 -7.53 26.01
CA GLU A 196 -23.38 -6.77 26.89
C GLU A 196 -21.99 -7.39 27.01
N PHE A 197 -20.96 -6.54 26.99
CA PHE A 197 -19.58 -6.88 27.30
C PHE A 197 -19.25 -6.64 28.77
N VAL A 198 -18.47 -7.55 29.35
CA VAL A 198 -18.08 -7.52 30.77
C VAL A 198 -16.69 -6.90 30.93
N CYS A 199 -16.58 -5.78 31.63
CA CYS A 199 -15.27 -5.22 32.00
C CYS A 199 -14.51 -6.14 32.96
N GLN A 200 -13.21 -6.35 32.71
CA GLN A 200 -12.40 -7.34 33.44
C GLN A 200 -12.15 -6.94 34.91
N SER A 201 -12.01 -5.63 35.19
CA SER A 201 -11.65 -5.11 36.52
C SER A 201 -12.77 -5.16 37.55
N ASN A 202 -14.01 -4.87 37.16
CA ASN A 202 -15.12 -4.63 38.08
C ASN A 202 -16.41 -5.41 37.72
N GLY A 203 -16.42 -6.12 36.60
CA GLY A 203 -17.58 -6.87 36.13
C GLY A 203 -18.76 -5.99 35.67
N LYS A 204 -18.53 -4.69 35.45
CA LYS A 204 -19.53 -3.77 34.88
C LYS A 204 -19.88 -4.23 33.46
N CYS A 205 -21.18 -4.26 33.16
CA CYS A 205 -21.68 -4.54 31.82
C CYS A 205 -21.70 -3.22 31.01
N ILE A 206 -21.12 -3.22 29.82
CA ILE A 206 -21.26 -2.17 28.80
C ILE A 206 -21.92 -2.76 27.55
N GLN A 207 -22.41 -1.93 26.64
CA GLN A 207 -23.03 -2.44 25.40
C GLN A 207 -21.98 -3.09 24.50
N GLN A 208 -22.37 -4.11 23.72
CA GLN A 208 -21.46 -4.74 22.76
C GLN A 208 -20.93 -3.75 21.69
N THR A 209 -21.68 -2.69 21.39
CA THR A 209 -21.25 -1.60 20.50
C THR A 209 -20.14 -0.72 21.08
N GLN A 210 -19.94 -0.76 22.40
CA GLN A 210 -18.91 -0.01 23.14
C GLN A 210 -17.61 -0.80 23.33
N LYS A 211 -17.49 -1.96 22.69
CA LYS A 211 -16.27 -2.77 22.69
C LYS A 211 -15.58 -2.58 21.34
N CYS A 212 -14.30 -2.24 21.27
CA CYS A 212 -13.62 -1.93 20.01
C CYS A 212 -14.27 -0.74 19.28
N ASP A 213 -14.56 0.34 20.01
CA ASP A 213 -15.11 1.59 19.47
C ASP A 213 -14.14 2.77 19.62
N PHE A 214 -12.85 2.51 19.88
CA PHE A 214 -11.83 3.54 20.09
C PHE A 214 -12.10 4.41 21.33
N ARG A 215 -12.97 3.97 22.24
CA ARG A 215 -13.26 4.67 23.47
C ARG A 215 -13.08 3.74 24.67
N ASN A 216 -12.45 4.28 25.71
CA ASN A 216 -12.30 3.57 26.97
C ASN A 216 -13.59 3.74 27.82
N ASP A 217 -14.52 2.80 27.73
CA ASP A 217 -15.76 2.74 28.50
C ASP A 217 -15.64 1.86 29.77
N CYS A 218 -14.67 0.93 29.79
CA CYS A 218 -14.24 0.23 30.98
C CYS A 218 -13.19 1.04 31.79
N SER A 219 -13.20 0.95 33.12
CA SER A 219 -12.21 1.67 33.94
C SER A 219 -10.77 1.15 33.76
N ASP A 220 -10.61 -0.04 33.19
CA ASP A 220 -9.38 -0.78 32.99
C ASP A 220 -9.02 -1.02 31.52
N HIS A 221 -9.74 -0.41 30.57
CA HIS A 221 -9.46 -0.53 29.14
C HIS A 221 -9.58 -1.96 28.57
N SER A 222 -10.30 -2.84 29.27
CA SER A 222 -10.50 -4.23 28.85
C SER A 222 -11.37 -4.38 27.60
N ASP A 223 -12.20 -3.38 27.33
CA ASP A 223 -13.03 -3.24 26.13
C ASP A 223 -12.21 -3.01 24.85
N GLU A 224 -11.03 -2.40 24.95
CA GLU A 224 -10.17 -2.05 23.81
C GLU A 224 -8.89 -2.92 23.69
N LEU A 225 -8.58 -3.76 24.68
CA LEU A 225 -7.30 -4.52 24.73
C LEU A 225 -7.11 -5.57 23.60
N HIS A 226 -8.20 -6.08 23.02
CA HIS A 226 -8.19 -7.07 21.93
C HIS A 226 -8.79 -6.51 20.64
N CYS A 227 -8.69 -5.20 20.48
CA CYS A 227 -9.22 -4.44 19.35
C CYS A 227 -8.09 -3.92 18.48
N VAL A 228 -8.44 -3.30 17.35
CA VAL A 228 -7.46 -2.56 16.56
C VAL A 228 -6.93 -1.39 17.39
N MET A 229 -5.63 -1.10 17.29
CA MET A 229 -5.03 0.05 17.96
C MET A 229 -5.26 1.32 17.15
N ASP A 230 -5.42 2.45 17.85
CA ASP A 230 -5.50 3.79 17.26
C ASP A 230 -4.28 4.12 16.39
N PHE A 231 -3.12 3.57 16.74
CA PHE A 231 -1.86 3.80 16.04
C PHE A 231 -0.98 2.55 16.04
N CYS A 232 -0.42 2.23 14.88
CA CYS A 232 0.49 1.11 14.68
C CYS A 232 1.65 1.53 13.77
N SER A 233 2.82 1.72 14.37
CA SER A 233 4.08 2.03 13.67
C SER A 233 4.99 0.81 13.49
N PHE A 234 4.57 -0.39 13.90
CA PHE A 234 5.36 -1.64 13.81
C PHE A 234 6.72 -1.69 14.54
N GLU A 235 7.15 -0.61 15.19
CA GLU A 235 8.46 -0.45 15.86
C GLU A 235 8.78 -1.51 16.94
N HIS A 236 7.76 -2.18 17.48
CA HIS A 236 7.94 -3.27 18.44
C HIS A 236 8.29 -4.62 17.79
N GLY A 237 8.36 -4.68 16.45
CA GLY A 237 8.61 -5.91 15.70
C GLY A 237 7.42 -6.89 15.74
N ASP A 238 6.21 -6.37 15.92
CA ASP A 238 4.95 -7.11 15.85
C ASP A 238 3.96 -6.44 14.87
N LEU A 239 2.86 -7.13 14.58
CA LEU A 239 1.79 -6.61 13.70
C LEU A 239 0.76 -5.78 14.47
N CYS A 240 1.09 -5.29 15.67
CA CYS A 240 0.14 -4.72 16.61
C CYS A 240 -1.03 -5.72 16.83
N ALA A 241 -2.26 -5.29 16.54
CA ALA A 241 -3.46 -6.14 16.57
C ALA A 241 -3.89 -6.65 15.18
N TRP A 242 -3.17 -6.29 14.11
CA TRP A 242 -3.48 -6.75 12.76
C TRP A 242 -3.10 -8.22 12.60
N TYR A 243 -3.89 -8.95 11.84
CA TYR A 243 -3.65 -10.37 11.61
C TYR A 243 -3.84 -10.75 10.14
N GLN A 244 -3.05 -11.72 9.70
CA GLN A 244 -3.17 -12.31 8.37
C GLN A 244 -4.10 -13.53 8.47
N PRO A 245 -5.15 -13.64 7.64
CA PRO A 245 -6.00 -14.82 7.63
C PRO A 245 -5.18 -16.06 7.26
N ALA A 246 -5.30 -17.13 8.03
CA ALA A 246 -4.62 -18.39 7.71
C ALA A 246 -5.20 -18.97 6.41
N THR A 247 -4.50 -18.79 5.30
CA THR A 247 -4.80 -19.52 4.06
C THR A 247 -4.42 -20.99 4.26
N THR A 248 -5.33 -21.88 3.88
CA THR A 248 -5.18 -23.34 4.01
C THR A 248 -4.13 -23.87 3.05
N SER A 249 -2.86 -23.81 3.43
CA SER A 249 -1.80 -24.76 3.05
C SER A 249 -0.55 -24.39 3.84
N PHE A 250 0.17 -25.40 4.32
CA PHE A 250 1.51 -25.30 4.94
C PHE A 250 2.28 -24.05 4.49
N ARG A 251 2.74 -23.21 5.44
CA ARG A 251 3.60 -22.05 5.17
C ARG A 251 4.81 -22.53 4.37
N THR A 252 4.74 -22.38 3.06
CA THR A 252 5.88 -22.48 2.17
C THR A 252 6.45 -21.08 2.08
N ASP A 253 7.77 -20.93 2.21
CA ASP A 253 8.46 -19.64 2.22
C ASP A 253 8.23 -18.81 0.93
N ASN A 254 7.68 -19.40 -0.13
CA ASN A 254 7.44 -18.76 -1.44
C ASN A 254 6.04 -18.12 -1.60
N THR A 255 5.33 -17.78 -0.51
CA THR A 255 4.00 -17.15 -0.58
C THR A 255 4.07 -15.62 -0.56
N PHE A 256 3.30 -14.95 -1.43
CA PHE A 256 3.18 -13.49 -1.43
C PHE A 256 2.35 -13.05 -0.20
N GLN A 257 3.02 -12.47 0.79
CA GLN A 257 2.41 -12.10 2.05
C GLN A 257 3.02 -10.80 2.61
N TRP A 258 2.28 -10.15 3.51
CA TRP A 258 2.82 -9.08 4.33
C TRP A 258 3.84 -9.64 5.33
N GLY A 259 4.93 -8.91 5.52
CA GLY A 259 5.97 -9.19 6.50
C GLY A 259 6.52 -7.89 7.09
N LEU A 260 7.23 -8.02 8.20
CA LEU A 260 7.90 -6.90 8.85
C LEU A 260 9.29 -6.70 8.26
N GLY A 261 9.58 -5.48 7.83
CA GLY A 261 10.83 -5.11 7.15
C GLY A 261 11.62 -4.07 7.95
N GLN A 262 12.94 -4.05 7.73
CA GLN A 262 13.86 -3.02 8.21
C GLN A 262 14.84 -2.68 7.09
N GLY A 263 15.23 -1.41 6.98
CA GLY A 263 16.24 -0.96 6.02
C GLY A 263 17.57 -1.69 6.15
N VAL A 264 18.08 -1.84 7.38
CA VAL A 264 19.37 -2.49 7.70
C VAL A 264 19.43 -3.98 7.33
N LYS A 265 18.28 -4.65 7.22
CA LYS A 265 18.17 -6.07 6.86
C LYS A 265 17.91 -6.30 5.37
N SER A 266 17.86 -5.24 4.57
CA SER A 266 17.63 -5.35 3.13
C SER A 266 18.78 -6.10 2.47
N LEU A 267 18.46 -7.14 1.71
CA LEU A 267 19.48 -7.93 1.03
C LEU A 267 19.99 -7.19 -0.23
N PRO A 268 21.25 -7.42 -0.67
CA PRO A 268 21.87 -6.67 -1.77
C PRO A 268 21.17 -6.83 -3.13
N GLY A 269 20.21 -5.95 -3.44
CA GLY A 269 19.36 -6.00 -4.64
C GLY A 269 17.90 -5.62 -4.36
N GLU A 270 17.44 -5.89 -3.13
CA GLU A 270 16.14 -5.48 -2.59
C GLU A 270 16.13 -4.00 -2.19
N GLU A 271 17.29 -3.45 -1.82
CA GLU A 271 17.53 -2.03 -1.47
C GLU A 271 17.02 -1.03 -2.53
N LYS A 272 16.82 -1.50 -3.77
CA LYS A 272 16.31 -0.67 -4.87
C LYS A 272 14.79 -0.46 -4.82
N TYR A 273 14.07 -1.37 -4.18
CA TYR A 273 12.60 -1.44 -4.22
C TYR A 273 11.97 -1.28 -2.83
N ARG A 274 12.64 -1.77 -1.80
CA ARG A 274 12.22 -1.65 -0.41
C ARG A 274 12.61 -0.28 0.18
N PRO A 275 11.83 0.29 1.11
CA PRO A 275 12.24 1.51 1.82
C PRO A 275 13.57 1.32 2.56
N ALA A 276 14.56 2.16 2.24
CA ALA A 276 15.84 2.18 2.95
C ALA A 276 15.68 2.69 4.39
N LYS A 277 14.73 3.60 4.61
CA LYS A 277 14.43 4.18 5.91
C LYS A 277 12.94 4.05 6.18
N ASP A 278 12.64 3.63 7.38
CA ASP A 278 11.33 3.68 7.99
C ASP A 278 10.76 5.11 8.02
N HIS A 279 9.44 5.27 8.06
CA HIS A 279 8.82 6.60 8.11
C HIS A 279 8.77 7.14 9.55
N THR A 280 8.39 6.32 10.54
CA THR A 280 8.27 6.67 11.96
C THR A 280 9.54 7.31 12.54
N VAL A 281 10.68 6.61 12.49
CA VAL A 281 11.95 7.02 13.11
C VAL A 281 12.94 7.58 12.09
N ALA A 282 12.65 7.49 10.79
CA ALA A 282 13.53 7.93 9.70
C ALA A 282 14.94 7.30 9.73
N THR A 283 15.05 6.07 10.26
CA THR A 283 16.28 5.29 10.32
C THR A 283 16.17 3.98 9.53
N GLU A 284 17.31 3.35 9.27
CA GLU A 284 17.35 2.04 8.63
C GLU A 284 16.93 0.91 9.61
N GLU A 285 16.90 1.20 10.92
CA GLU A 285 16.55 0.26 12.00
C GLU A 285 15.06 0.26 12.33
N GLY A 286 14.30 1.27 11.88
CA GLY A 286 12.85 1.30 12.06
C GLY A 286 12.14 0.19 11.30
N TRP A 287 10.96 -0.17 11.78
CA TRP A 287 10.15 -1.27 11.27
C TRP A 287 8.96 -0.76 10.50
N TYR A 288 8.72 -1.34 9.33
CA TYR A 288 7.52 -1.10 8.54
C TYR A 288 6.94 -2.42 8.06
N LEU A 289 5.70 -2.38 7.60
CA LEU A 289 5.06 -3.52 6.96
C LEU A 289 5.34 -3.49 5.45
N TYR A 290 5.74 -4.61 4.86
CA TYR A 290 5.95 -4.70 3.40
C TYR A 290 5.44 -6.01 2.82
N ALA A 291 5.04 -5.98 1.55
CA ALA A 291 4.67 -7.14 0.78
C ALA A 291 5.83 -7.50 -0.16
N ASP A 292 6.47 -8.65 0.09
CA ASP A 292 7.66 -9.10 -0.63
C ASP A 292 7.30 -9.63 -2.01
N SER A 293 7.59 -8.84 -3.05
CA SER A 293 7.30 -9.24 -4.43
C SER A 293 8.21 -10.37 -4.95
N SER A 294 9.24 -10.73 -4.17
CA SER A 294 10.09 -11.89 -4.41
C SER A 294 9.43 -13.22 -4.13
N ASN A 295 8.20 -13.24 -3.60
CA ASN A 295 7.42 -14.46 -3.39
C ASN A 295 6.11 -14.39 -4.19
N GLY A 296 5.51 -15.56 -4.47
CA GLY A 296 4.22 -15.68 -5.16
C GLY A 296 4.21 -15.36 -6.66
N LYS A 297 3.02 -15.44 -7.26
CA LYS A 297 2.77 -15.34 -8.71
C LYS A 297 2.10 -14.04 -9.09
N TYR A 298 2.13 -13.70 -10.39
CA TYR A 298 1.45 -12.51 -10.91
C TYR A 298 -0.03 -12.51 -10.51
N GLY A 299 -0.47 -11.40 -9.90
CA GLY A 299 -1.86 -11.20 -9.51
C GLY A 299 -2.24 -11.80 -8.14
N ASP A 300 -1.31 -12.46 -7.45
CA ASP A 300 -1.53 -12.93 -6.07
C ASP A 300 -1.81 -11.74 -5.13
N PHE A 301 -2.59 -12.01 -4.09
CA PHE A 301 -2.97 -11.04 -3.08
C PHE A 301 -2.37 -11.40 -1.72
N ALA A 302 -1.87 -10.38 -1.02
CA ALA A 302 -1.51 -10.45 0.37
C ALA A 302 -2.47 -9.59 1.18
N ASP A 303 -3.23 -10.21 2.07
CA ASP A 303 -4.22 -9.53 2.92
C ASP A 303 -3.75 -9.51 4.37
N ILE A 304 -3.86 -8.36 5.01
CA ILE A 304 -3.80 -8.22 6.46
C ILE A 304 -5.04 -7.45 6.92
N MET A 305 -5.63 -7.87 8.04
CA MET A 305 -6.94 -7.39 8.48
C MET A 305 -6.93 -6.95 9.94
N THR A 306 -7.79 -5.98 10.27
CA THR A 306 -8.06 -5.60 11.65
C THR A 306 -8.97 -6.62 12.34
N PRO A 307 -8.98 -6.70 13.68
CA PRO A 307 -10.14 -7.20 14.43
C PRO A 307 -11.42 -6.44 14.04
N VAL A 308 -12.58 -6.96 14.43
CA VAL A 308 -13.86 -6.29 14.19
C VAL A 308 -13.91 -4.99 14.97
N VAL A 309 -14.11 -3.89 14.26
CA VAL A 309 -14.42 -2.56 14.80
C VAL A 309 -15.93 -2.48 14.95
N SER A 310 -16.39 -2.17 16.17
CA SER A 310 -17.81 -2.23 16.48
C SER A 310 -18.55 -0.98 16.03
N PHE A 311 -18.03 0.20 16.34
CA PHE A 311 -18.68 1.46 16.00
C PHE A 311 -17.67 2.59 15.87
N THR A 312 -17.89 3.53 14.95
CA THR A 312 -17.03 4.69 14.74
C THR A 312 -17.79 6.00 14.74
N GLY A 313 -17.08 7.08 15.09
CA GLY A 313 -17.57 8.45 15.05
C GLY A 313 -17.63 9.06 13.65
N PRO A 314 -18.27 10.23 13.51
CA PRO A 314 -18.53 10.91 12.23
C PRO A 314 -17.27 11.33 11.47
N LYS A 315 -16.18 11.59 12.19
CA LYS A 315 -14.93 12.11 11.62
C LYS A 315 -13.87 11.03 11.43
N CYS A 316 -14.23 9.76 11.62
CA CYS A 316 -13.29 8.66 11.59
C CYS A 316 -12.55 8.57 10.25
N LYS A 317 -11.22 8.54 10.32
CA LYS A 317 -10.32 8.42 9.17
C LYS A 317 -9.27 7.36 9.43
N LEU A 318 -8.96 6.59 8.40
CA LEU A 318 -7.77 5.76 8.35
C LEU A 318 -6.67 6.53 7.62
N VAL A 319 -5.55 6.77 8.29
CA VAL A 319 -4.39 7.48 7.75
C VAL A 319 -3.18 6.58 7.84
N PHE A 320 -2.41 6.48 6.77
CA PHE A 320 -1.20 5.68 6.74
C PHE A 320 -0.19 6.23 5.74
N TRP A 321 1.07 5.81 5.87
CA TRP A 321 2.11 6.11 4.91
C TRP A 321 2.35 4.91 4.02
N SER A 322 2.58 5.16 2.73
CA SER A 322 2.80 4.13 1.72
C SER A 322 4.06 4.41 0.92
N HIS A 323 4.79 3.35 0.57
CA HIS A 323 5.94 3.42 -0.32
C HIS A 323 5.79 2.38 -1.41
N MET A 324 5.85 2.83 -2.66
CA MET A 324 5.60 2.00 -3.83
C MET A 324 6.65 2.28 -4.91
N MET A 325 7.70 1.46 -4.94
CA MET A 325 8.84 1.62 -5.84
C MET A 325 9.10 0.33 -6.65
N GLY A 326 9.22 0.47 -7.97
CA GLY A 326 9.47 -0.67 -8.84
C GLY A 326 8.88 -0.49 -10.23
N ALA A 327 9.40 -1.19 -11.22
CA ALA A 327 8.87 -1.12 -12.59
C ALA A 327 7.61 -1.98 -12.75
N THR A 328 7.48 -3.01 -11.92
CA THR A 328 6.45 -4.03 -12.01
C THR A 328 5.63 -4.13 -10.73
N ILE A 329 5.65 -3.09 -9.90
CA ILE A 329 4.86 -3.04 -8.67
C ILE A 329 3.36 -3.11 -9.00
N GLY A 330 2.62 -3.87 -8.20
CA GLY A 330 1.17 -4.00 -8.37
C GLY A 330 0.42 -2.85 -7.71
N SER A 331 -0.38 -3.16 -6.69
CA SER A 331 -1.24 -2.18 -6.03
C SER A 331 -1.33 -2.38 -4.52
N ILE A 332 -1.64 -1.30 -3.80
CA ILE A 332 -2.13 -1.33 -2.41
C ILE A 332 -3.61 -0.93 -2.45
N GLN A 333 -4.46 -1.65 -1.74
CA GLN A 333 -5.89 -1.39 -1.63
C GLN A 333 -6.31 -1.39 -0.17
N VAL A 334 -7.23 -0.49 0.18
CA VAL A 334 -7.97 -0.52 1.44
C VAL A 334 -9.38 -0.98 1.13
N LEU A 335 -9.78 -2.12 1.71
CA LEU A 335 -11.12 -2.67 1.55
C LEU A 335 -11.88 -2.61 2.88
N LEU A 336 -13.17 -2.31 2.78
CA LEU A 336 -14.12 -2.39 3.88
C LEU A 336 -14.85 -3.73 3.82
N LYS A 337 -14.71 -4.54 4.86
CA LYS A 337 -15.43 -5.81 4.97
C LYS A 337 -16.50 -5.70 6.04
N THR A 338 -17.75 -5.92 5.63
CA THR A 338 -18.92 -6.08 6.49
C THR A 338 -19.36 -7.55 6.49
N SER A 339 -20.39 -7.89 7.26
CA SER A 339 -20.97 -9.25 7.26
C SER A 339 -21.52 -9.68 5.89
N ASN A 340 -21.96 -8.73 5.07
CA ASN A 340 -22.69 -8.99 3.82
C ASN A 340 -21.85 -8.76 2.56
N ALA A 341 -20.87 -7.85 2.60
CA ALA A 341 -20.13 -7.43 1.42
C ALA A 341 -18.71 -6.95 1.76
N THR A 342 -17.83 -6.97 0.75
CA THR A 342 -16.52 -6.32 0.79
C THR A 342 -16.45 -5.30 -0.34
N SER A 343 -16.21 -4.04 -0.02
CA SER A 343 -16.09 -2.94 -0.99
C SER A 343 -14.69 -2.33 -0.95
N GLU A 344 -14.24 -1.76 -2.07
CA GLU A 344 -13.00 -0.99 -2.12
C GLU A 344 -13.27 0.45 -1.69
N LEU A 345 -12.49 0.95 -0.72
CA LEU A 345 -12.54 2.35 -0.28
C LEU A 345 -11.42 3.18 -0.92
N TRP A 346 -10.28 2.55 -1.19
CA TRP A 346 -9.10 3.23 -1.69
C TRP A 346 -8.20 2.26 -2.44
N SER A 347 -7.56 2.72 -3.50
CA SER A 347 -6.52 1.97 -4.18
C SER A 347 -5.44 2.87 -4.77
N GLN A 348 -4.21 2.36 -4.75
CA GLN A 348 -3.05 2.96 -5.39
C GLN A 348 -2.35 1.92 -6.24
N ILE A 349 -2.13 2.25 -7.50
CA ILE A 349 -1.60 1.32 -8.50
C ILE A 349 -0.27 1.86 -9.06
N GLY A 350 0.69 0.97 -9.25
CA GLY A 350 1.94 1.26 -9.94
C GLY A 350 2.91 2.13 -9.13
N LYS A 351 4.00 2.52 -9.79
CA LYS A 351 5.13 3.23 -9.18
C LYS A 351 4.75 4.63 -8.70
N GLN A 352 4.98 4.92 -7.42
CA GLN A 352 4.75 6.23 -6.80
C GLN A 352 6.02 7.03 -6.51
N GLY A 353 7.20 6.41 -6.62
CA GLY A 353 8.48 7.05 -6.36
C GLY A 353 9.17 6.44 -5.13
N ALA A 354 10.31 7.03 -4.73
CA ALA A 354 11.12 6.55 -3.62
C ALA A 354 10.75 7.21 -2.27
N ALA A 355 9.81 8.16 -2.28
CA ALA A 355 9.37 8.84 -1.07
C ALA A 355 8.14 8.14 -0.50
N TRP A 356 8.04 8.14 0.84
CA TRP A 356 6.81 7.81 1.52
C TRP A 356 5.73 8.83 1.17
N LYS A 357 4.53 8.34 0.85
CA LYS A 357 3.35 9.15 0.53
C LYS A 357 2.24 8.85 1.53
N ARG A 358 1.69 9.91 2.12
CA ARG A 358 0.52 9.84 3.00
C ARG A 358 -0.72 9.47 2.19
N ALA A 359 -1.49 8.53 2.71
CA ALA A 359 -2.81 8.15 2.25
C ALA A 359 -3.83 8.42 3.37
N GLU A 360 -5.04 8.81 2.98
CA GLU A 360 -6.15 9.07 3.89
C GLU A 360 -7.42 8.45 3.31
N VAL A 361 -8.18 7.76 4.16
CA VAL A 361 -9.44 7.11 3.80
C VAL A 361 -10.49 7.52 4.82
N PHE A 362 -11.49 8.27 4.38
CA PHE A 362 -12.59 8.70 5.23
C PHE A 362 -13.55 7.52 5.48
N LEU A 363 -13.67 7.10 6.75
CA LEU A 363 -14.53 5.99 7.16
C LEU A 363 -15.90 6.48 7.64
N GLY A 364 -15.93 7.61 8.34
CA GLY A 364 -17.12 8.16 9.00
C GLY A 364 -17.78 7.16 9.96
N ILE A 365 -19.09 7.31 10.17
CA ILE A 365 -19.85 6.38 11.02
C ILE A 365 -20.07 5.05 10.29
N ARG A 366 -19.57 3.98 10.91
CA ARG A 366 -19.73 2.60 10.45
C ARG A 366 -19.93 1.71 11.67
N SER A 367 -20.53 0.54 11.45
CA SER A 367 -20.71 -0.47 12.49
C SER A 367 -20.31 -1.86 12.01
N ASN A 368 -19.77 -2.67 12.91
CA ASN A 368 -19.44 -4.08 12.71
C ASN A 368 -18.67 -4.35 11.40
N PHE A 369 -17.49 -3.76 11.26
CA PHE A 369 -16.67 -3.88 10.05
C PHE A 369 -15.23 -4.24 10.35
N GLN A 370 -14.51 -4.65 9.32
CA GLN A 370 -13.06 -4.85 9.34
C GLN A 370 -12.43 -4.06 8.19
N ILE A 371 -11.23 -3.55 8.42
CA ILE A 371 -10.40 -2.99 7.35
C ILE A 371 -9.43 -4.08 6.87
N ILE A 372 -9.30 -4.19 5.56
CA ILE A 372 -8.34 -5.07 4.89
C ILE A 372 -7.34 -4.19 4.14
N LEU A 373 -6.06 -4.33 4.48
CA LEU A 373 -4.98 -3.84 3.64
C LEU A 373 -4.54 -4.98 2.71
N ARG A 374 -4.82 -4.80 1.42
CA ARG A 374 -4.52 -5.77 0.37
C ARG A 374 -3.41 -5.24 -0.51
N ALA A 375 -2.28 -5.95 -0.54
CA ALA A 375 -1.31 -5.78 -1.60
C ALA A 375 -1.64 -6.75 -2.74
N LYS A 376 -1.49 -6.31 -3.98
CA LYS A 376 -1.52 -7.16 -5.18
C LYS A 376 -0.13 -7.23 -5.77
N ARG A 377 0.37 -8.43 -6.01
CA ARG A 377 1.65 -8.63 -6.69
C ARG A 377 1.53 -8.23 -8.16
N GLY A 378 2.47 -7.42 -8.63
CA GLY A 378 2.53 -7.08 -10.04
C GLY A 378 3.23 -8.16 -10.88
N VAL A 379 3.68 -7.81 -12.08
CA VAL A 379 4.11 -8.80 -13.10
C VAL A 379 5.44 -9.49 -12.79
N SER A 380 6.26 -8.93 -11.90
CA SER A 380 7.60 -9.46 -11.57
C SER A 380 8.03 -9.04 -10.16
N TYR A 381 9.09 -9.64 -9.62
CA TYR A 381 9.72 -9.30 -8.33
C TYR A 381 10.38 -7.91 -8.28
N MET A 382 10.35 -7.15 -9.38
CA MET A 382 10.97 -5.83 -9.47
C MET A 382 10.07 -4.71 -8.88
N GLY A 383 9.49 -4.91 -7.69
CA GLY A 383 8.81 -3.84 -6.96
C GLY A 383 8.05 -4.26 -5.70
N ASP A 384 8.49 -3.74 -4.55
CA ASP A 384 7.86 -3.98 -3.26
C ASP A 384 6.94 -2.83 -2.85
N ALA A 385 5.83 -3.20 -2.21
CA ALA A 385 4.88 -2.27 -1.62
C ALA A 385 5.06 -2.30 -0.10
N ALA A 386 5.19 -1.13 0.52
CA ALA A 386 5.29 -0.99 1.97
C ALA A 386 4.27 0.00 2.50
N VAL A 387 3.83 -0.24 3.73
CA VAL A 387 2.98 0.65 4.52
C VAL A 387 3.57 0.81 5.91
N ASP A 388 3.39 2.00 6.47
CA ASP A 388 3.86 2.34 7.80
C ASP A 388 2.93 3.37 8.46
N ASP A 389 3.08 3.57 9.77
CA ASP A 389 2.38 4.60 10.54
C ASP A 389 0.86 4.58 10.32
N ILE A 390 0.24 3.41 10.51
CA ILE A 390 -1.21 3.24 10.34
C ILE A 390 -1.92 3.81 11.55
N SER A 391 -2.88 4.71 11.33
CA SER A 391 -3.63 5.42 12.36
C SER A 391 -5.12 5.49 12.06
N PHE A 392 -5.92 5.37 13.11
CA PHE A 392 -7.35 5.66 13.12
C PHE A 392 -7.56 7.00 13.84
N GLU A 393 -7.76 8.06 13.07
CA GLU A 393 -7.92 9.43 13.56
C GLU A 393 -9.41 9.76 13.75
N ASP A 394 -9.75 10.40 14.87
CA ASP A 394 -11.12 10.87 15.21
C ASP A 394 -12.22 9.79 15.09
N CYS A 395 -11.87 8.54 15.42
CA CYS A 395 -12.77 7.39 15.27
C CYS A 395 -13.67 7.09 16.46
N SER A 396 -13.43 7.70 17.62
CA SER A 396 -14.28 7.50 18.80
C SER A 396 -15.71 8.04 18.56
N PRO A 397 -16.76 7.32 18.98
CA PRO A 397 -18.15 7.77 18.90
C PRO A 397 -18.42 9.07 19.66
N LEU A 398 -19.47 9.78 19.23
CA LEU A 398 -19.89 11.02 19.87
C LEU A 398 -20.43 10.78 21.29
N LEU A 399 -20.09 11.68 22.20
CA LEU A 399 -20.68 11.74 23.53
C LEU A 399 -21.86 12.69 23.49
N ILE A 400 -23.05 12.23 23.87
CA ILE A 400 -24.21 13.10 24.04
C ILE A 400 -23.90 14.04 25.22
N PRO A 401 -23.72 15.35 25.00
CA PRO A 401 -23.36 16.24 26.08
C PRO A 401 -24.62 16.61 26.89
N ASP A 402 -24.51 16.66 28.22
CA ASP A 402 -25.54 17.18 29.13
C ASP A 402 -25.56 18.74 29.10
N ARG A 403 -25.66 19.33 27.90
CA ARG A 403 -25.78 20.79 27.72
C ARG A 403 -26.78 21.13 26.64
N ASN A 404 -27.35 22.32 26.73
CA ASN A 404 -28.09 22.91 25.62
C ASN A 404 -27.13 23.52 24.60
N CYS A 405 -27.49 23.42 23.32
CA CYS A 405 -26.75 24.05 22.23
C CYS A 405 -26.77 25.58 22.35
N SER A 406 -25.65 26.20 22.00
CA SER A 406 -25.53 27.65 21.90
C SER A 406 -26.26 28.19 20.66
N ALA A 407 -26.38 29.52 20.57
CA ALA A 407 -27.05 30.15 19.44
C ALA A 407 -26.35 29.90 18.09
N GLU A 408 -25.07 29.51 18.09
CA GLU A 408 -24.27 29.20 16.88
C GLU A 408 -24.18 27.71 16.55
N GLU A 409 -24.89 26.87 17.30
CA GLU A 409 -24.93 25.43 17.11
C GLU A 409 -26.31 24.98 16.61
N PHE A 410 -26.32 23.93 15.81
CA PHE A 410 -27.52 23.17 15.44
C PHE A 410 -27.70 22.01 16.42
N MET A 411 -28.94 21.76 16.83
CA MET A 411 -29.30 20.66 17.72
C MET A 411 -29.82 19.49 16.90
N CYS A 412 -29.06 18.40 16.91
CA CYS A 412 -29.40 17.12 16.29
C CYS A 412 -30.64 16.50 16.94
N ALA A 413 -31.26 15.51 16.30
CA ALA A 413 -32.43 14.81 16.85
C ALA A 413 -32.08 14.02 18.14
N ASN A 414 -30.85 13.52 18.24
CA ASN A 414 -30.27 12.90 19.43
C ASN A 414 -29.78 13.91 20.49
N LYS A 415 -30.02 15.21 20.30
CA LYS A 415 -29.61 16.35 21.15
C LYS A 415 -28.12 16.65 21.18
N HIS A 416 -27.32 16.01 20.33
CA HIS A 416 -25.95 16.46 20.08
C HIS A 416 -25.97 17.86 19.45
N CYS A 417 -24.90 18.63 19.67
CA CYS A 417 -24.77 19.98 19.15
C CYS A 417 -23.62 20.01 18.14
N ILE A 418 -23.90 20.41 16.90
CA ILE A 418 -22.89 20.61 15.86
C ILE A 418 -22.80 22.09 15.50
N PRO A 419 -21.66 22.59 15.00
CA PRO A 419 -21.58 23.94 14.44
C PRO A 419 -22.57 24.11 13.28
N LYS A 420 -23.18 25.29 13.12
CA LYS A 420 -24.07 25.55 11.97
C LYS A 420 -23.41 25.37 10.61
N ASP A 421 -22.10 25.60 10.51
CA ASP A 421 -21.33 25.43 9.27
C ASP A 421 -21.19 23.96 8.83
N HIS A 422 -21.59 23.01 9.71
CA HIS A 422 -21.65 21.57 9.46
C HIS A 422 -23.07 21.10 9.14
N LEU A 423 -24.05 22.01 9.07
CA LEU A 423 -25.41 21.65 8.70
C LEU A 423 -25.52 21.55 7.18
N CYS A 424 -25.95 20.40 6.66
CA CYS A 424 -26.15 20.15 5.24
C CYS A 424 -24.86 20.17 4.41
N ASP A 425 -23.74 19.73 4.99
CA ASP A 425 -22.41 19.68 4.36
C ASP A 425 -22.00 18.28 3.85
N PHE A 426 -22.98 17.37 3.74
CA PHE A 426 -22.86 15.99 3.27
C PHE A 426 -22.10 15.04 4.23
N VAL A 427 -21.78 15.49 5.44
CA VAL A 427 -21.22 14.65 6.51
C VAL A 427 -22.27 14.47 7.60
N ASP A 428 -22.53 13.22 8.00
CA ASP A 428 -23.39 12.93 9.17
C ASP A 428 -22.62 13.24 10.47
N ASP A 429 -22.50 14.52 10.83
CA ASP A 429 -21.87 14.97 12.07
C ASP A 429 -22.76 14.73 13.30
N CYS A 430 -24.07 14.55 13.10
CA CYS A 430 -25.01 14.24 14.17
C CYS A 430 -25.00 12.76 14.61
N ALA A 431 -24.45 11.85 13.80
CA ALA A 431 -24.55 10.39 13.97
C ALA A 431 -25.97 9.81 13.99
N ASP A 432 -26.93 10.61 13.56
CA ASP A 432 -28.33 10.23 13.35
C ASP A 432 -28.89 10.81 12.04
N ASN A 433 -28.03 11.43 11.22
CA ASN A 433 -28.31 12.04 9.93
C ASN A 433 -29.39 13.14 9.99
N SER A 434 -29.59 13.76 11.15
CA SER A 434 -30.59 14.83 11.31
C SER A 434 -30.13 16.20 10.78
N ASP A 435 -28.83 16.41 10.69
CA ASP A 435 -28.16 17.52 10.01
C ASP A 435 -28.27 17.43 8.49
N GLU A 436 -28.14 16.24 7.93
CA GLU A 436 -28.26 16.00 6.48
C GLU A 436 -29.70 15.71 6.01
N ASN A 437 -30.69 16.10 6.81
CA ASN A 437 -32.08 15.84 6.48
C ASN A 437 -32.55 16.69 5.28
N ASN A 438 -33.07 16.02 4.24
CA ASN A 438 -33.53 16.68 3.02
C ASN A 438 -34.56 17.80 3.25
N PHE A 439 -35.42 17.73 4.27
CA PHE A 439 -36.39 18.80 4.56
C PHE A 439 -35.72 20.12 4.98
N ILE A 440 -34.57 20.04 5.65
CA ILE A 440 -33.78 21.22 6.04
C ILE A 440 -32.88 21.63 4.88
N CYS A 441 -32.21 20.64 4.27
CA CYS A 441 -31.17 20.87 3.28
C CYS A 441 -31.68 21.27 1.90
N SER A 442 -32.95 21.02 1.56
CA SER A 442 -33.53 21.46 0.28
C SER A 442 -33.55 22.99 0.09
N THR A 443 -33.30 23.76 1.16
CA THR A 443 -33.23 25.22 1.12
C THR A 443 -31.84 25.77 0.85
N PHE A 444 -30.81 24.91 0.89
CA PHE A 444 -29.42 25.31 0.67
C PHE A 444 -29.16 25.48 -0.83
N VAL A 445 -28.60 26.63 -1.21
CA VAL A 445 -28.34 26.96 -2.60
C VAL A 445 -27.19 26.12 -3.12
N GLY A 446 -27.32 25.61 -4.34
CA GLY A 446 -26.24 24.91 -5.03
C GLY A 446 -25.80 23.58 -4.40
N ARG A 447 -26.51 23.08 -3.37
CA ARG A 447 -26.27 21.76 -2.77
C ARG A 447 -26.39 20.67 -3.84
N CYS A 448 -25.29 19.97 -4.11
CA CYS A 448 -25.23 18.91 -5.12
C CYS A 448 -24.20 17.84 -4.75
N ASP A 449 -24.68 16.62 -4.59
CA ASP A 449 -23.93 15.36 -4.41
C ASP A 449 -23.71 14.61 -5.73
N PHE A 450 -24.24 15.12 -6.85
CA PHE A 450 -24.10 14.54 -8.20
C PHE A 450 -24.64 13.12 -8.40
N GLU A 451 -25.38 12.56 -7.44
CA GLU A 451 -25.88 11.18 -7.47
C GLU A 451 -26.86 10.87 -8.62
N PHE A 452 -27.51 11.90 -9.16
CA PHE A 452 -28.50 11.76 -10.22
C PHE A 452 -28.22 12.67 -11.42
N ASP A 453 -27.90 13.95 -11.18
CA ASP A 453 -27.67 14.95 -12.21
C ASP A 453 -26.74 16.07 -11.71
N LEU A 454 -26.60 17.14 -12.50
CA LEU A 454 -25.80 18.32 -12.14
C LEU A 454 -26.56 19.30 -11.20
N CYS A 455 -27.72 18.90 -10.68
CA CYS A 455 -28.59 19.70 -9.84
C CYS A 455 -28.90 21.07 -10.50
N SER A 456 -28.59 22.16 -9.78
CA SER A 456 -28.73 23.53 -10.28
C SER A 456 -27.45 24.09 -10.94
N TRP A 457 -26.41 23.28 -11.11
CA TRP A 457 -25.16 23.67 -11.75
C TRP A 457 -25.28 23.62 -13.28
N THR A 458 -24.58 24.54 -13.94
CA THR A 458 -24.68 24.70 -15.40
C THR A 458 -23.31 24.63 -16.06
N GLN A 459 -23.20 23.74 -17.06
CA GLN A 459 -22.05 23.68 -17.95
C GLN A 459 -21.96 24.95 -18.80
N ASN A 460 -20.74 25.48 -18.93
CA ASN A 460 -20.48 26.53 -19.91
C ASN A 460 -20.56 25.93 -21.32
N LYS A 461 -20.90 26.76 -22.32
CA LYS A 461 -21.01 26.33 -23.73
C LYS A 461 -19.88 26.88 -24.59
N ASN A 462 -19.04 27.74 -24.03
CA ASN A 462 -18.01 28.51 -24.73
C ASN A 462 -16.59 28.13 -24.28
N ASP A 463 -16.43 27.05 -23.52
CA ASP A 463 -15.18 26.42 -23.12
C ASP A 463 -14.80 25.25 -24.05
N ASP A 464 -13.72 24.54 -23.75
CA ASP A 464 -13.15 23.54 -24.66
C ASP A 464 -13.87 22.19 -24.58
N PHE A 465 -14.36 21.81 -23.39
CA PHE A 465 -15.13 20.58 -23.12
C PHE A 465 -15.87 20.67 -21.77
N ASP A 466 -16.71 19.67 -21.48
CA ASP A 466 -17.57 19.66 -20.28
C ASP A 466 -17.07 18.75 -19.14
N TRP A 467 -17.44 19.07 -17.90
CA TRP A 467 -17.33 18.15 -16.77
C TRP A 467 -18.28 16.97 -16.99
N SER A 468 -17.83 15.76 -16.64
CA SER A 468 -18.59 14.52 -16.86
C SER A 468 -18.97 13.86 -15.53
N LEU A 469 -20.17 13.26 -15.46
CA LEU A 469 -20.59 12.43 -14.33
C LEU A 469 -19.92 11.05 -14.39
N ARG A 470 -19.48 10.55 -13.24
CA ARG A 470 -18.83 9.24 -13.10
C ARG A 470 -19.22 8.55 -11.81
N ALA A 471 -19.47 7.25 -11.91
CA ALA A 471 -19.52 6.35 -10.75
C ALA A 471 -18.24 5.49 -10.65
N GLY A 472 -17.78 5.28 -9.42
CA GLY A 472 -16.61 4.47 -9.09
C GLY A 472 -15.30 5.00 -9.71
N SER A 473 -14.31 4.12 -9.88
CA SER A 473 -12.99 4.48 -10.42
C SER A 473 -13.05 5.04 -11.86
N THR A 474 -12.13 5.93 -12.23
CA THR A 474 -12.05 6.55 -13.57
C THR A 474 -11.56 5.57 -14.65
N PRO A 475 -11.71 5.88 -15.96
CA PRO A 475 -11.26 4.99 -17.05
C PRO A 475 -9.75 4.74 -17.03
N THR A 476 -8.98 5.77 -16.67
CA THR A 476 -7.54 5.74 -16.57
C THR A 476 -7.12 5.01 -15.30
N THR A 477 -6.34 3.94 -15.45
CA THR A 477 -5.98 3.09 -14.32
C THR A 477 -5.02 3.82 -13.37
N GLY A 478 -5.37 3.86 -12.08
CA GLY A 478 -4.53 4.44 -11.04
C GLY A 478 -4.61 5.97 -10.96
N THR A 479 -5.69 6.57 -11.48
CA THR A 479 -6.02 7.99 -11.36
C THR A 479 -7.45 8.13 -10.83
N GLY A 480 -7.80 9.35 -10.42
CA GLY A 480 -9.10 9.65 -9.86
C GLY A 480 -9.41 8.93 -8.54
N PRO A 481 -10.58 9.19 -7.95
CA PRO A 481 -11.01 8.54 -6.72
C PRO A 481 -11.56 7.13 -6.98
N ALA A 482 -11.42 6.22 -6.01
CA ALA A 482 -11.99 4.86 -6.10
C ALA A 482 -13.52 4.85 -5.94
N THR A 483 -14.03 5.72 -5.08
CA THR A 483 -15.45 5.96 -4.79
C THR A 483 -15.71 7.46 -4.66
N ASP A 484 -16.96 7.87 -4.81
CA ASP A 484 -17.45 9.20 -4.45
C ASP A 484 -17.25 9.50 -2.95
N HIS A 485 -17.44 10.77 -2.56
CA HIS A 485 -17.35 11.19 -1.17
C HIS A 485 -18.64 10.88 -0.38
N THR A 486 -19.80 11.00 -1.01
CA THR A 486 -21.13 10.88 -0.38
C THR A 486 -21.43 9.46 0.13
N LEU A 487 -21.60 8.52 -0.80
CA LEU A 487 -22.00 7.14 -0.55
C LEU A 487 -20.80 6.28 -0.16
N ARG A 488 -19.62 6.60 -0.72
CA ARG A 488 -18.37 5.83 -0.52
C ARG A 488 -18.54 4.39 -0.98
N GLU A 489 -19.28 4.24 -2.08
CA GLU A 489 -19.56 2.97 -2.73
C GLU A 489 -19.29 3.10 -4.23
N PRO A 490 -19.01 1.99 -4.94
CA PRO A 490 -18.75 2.04 -6.38
C PRO A 490 -19.91 2.58 -7.23
N SER A 491 -21.12 2.69 -6.65
CA SER A 491 -22.30 3.24 -7.31
C SER A 491 -22.49 4.74 -7.12
N GLY A 492 -21.78 5.38 -6.19
CA GLY A 492 -21.92 6.82 -5.96
C GLY A 492 -21.23 7.63 -7.05
N HIS A 493 -21.71 8.84 -7.28
CA HIS A 493 -21.34 9.66 -8.42
C HIS A 493 -20.63 10.94 -8.01
N TYR A 494 -19.71 11.37 -8.88
CA TYR A 494 -19.05 12.66 -8.78
C TYR A 494 -18.86 13.25 -10.18
N ILE A 495 -18.51 14.53 -10.27
CA ILE A 495 -18.10 15.12 -11.55
C ILE A 495 -16.58 15.11 -11.69
N PHE A 496 -16.09 14.89 -12.89
CA PHE A 496 -14.64 14.89 -13.14
C PHE A 496 -14.29 15.43 -14.52
N ILE A 497 -13.03 15.81 -14.66
CA ILE A 497 -12.37 15.96 -15.95
C ILE A 497 -11.26 14.92 -16.10
N GLU A 498 -11.21 14.33 -17.29
CA GLU A 498 -10.21 13.35 -17.70
C GLU A 498 -9.07 14.07 -18.42
N SER A 499 -7.81 13.80 -18.05
CA SER A 499 -6.66 14.36 -18.77
C SER A 499 -6.20 13.53 -19.97
N SER A 500 -6.79 12.35 -20.20
CA SER A 500 -6.50 11.50 -21.35
C SER A 500 -7.31 11.87 -22.60
N PHE A 501 -7.08 11.14 -23.71
CA PHE A 501 -7.70 11.42 -25.00
C PHE A 501 -9.25 11.34 -24.92
N PRO A 502 -10.01 12.28 -25.52
CA PRO A 502 -9.61 13.25 -26.55
C PRO A 502 -9.08 14.60 -26.07
N GLN A 503 -8.97 14.83 -24.75
CA GLN A 503 -8.52 16.12 -24.22
C GLN A 503 -7.03 16.37 -24.47
N LEU A 504 -6.70 17.65 -24.71
CA LEU A 504 -5.34 18.14 -24.93
C LEU A 504 -4.88 19.03 -23.76
N PRO A 505 -3.58 19.09 -23.49
CA PRO A 505 -3.04 19.97 -22.45
C PRO A 505 -3.53 21.42 -22.59
N LYS A 506 -3.89 22.03 -21.46
CA LYS A 506 -4.45 23.39 -21.32
C LYS A 506 -5.89 23.59 -21.77
N GLN A 507 -6.57 22.55 -22.26
CA GLN A 507 -8.01 22.65 -22.47
C GLN A 507 -8.75 22.80 -21.13
N LYS A 508 -9.89 23.48 -21.18
CA LYS A 508 -10.65 23.88 -19.99
C LYS A 508 -12.09 23.42 -20.04
N ALA A 509 -12.58 23.00 -18.87
CA ALA A 509 -13.99 22.79 -18.59
C ALA A 509 -14.43 23.68 -17.44
N ILE A 510 -15.60 24.31 -17.58
CA ILE A 510 -16.14 25.29 -16.66
C ILE A 510 -17.58 24.91 -16.31
N ILE A 511 -17.84 24.72 -15.02
CA ILE A 511 -19.19 24.57 -14.48
C ILE A 511 -19.50 25.73 -13.53
N SER A 512 -20.72 26.26 -13.60
CA SER A 512 -21.14 27.48 -12.90
C SER A 512 -22.33 27.26 -11.99
N SER A 513 -22.28 27.87 -10.82
CA SER A 513 -23.35 27.83 -9.80
C SER A 513 -24.58 28.62 -10.26
N PRO A 514 -25.73 28.47 -9.56
CA PRO A 514 -26.77 29.48 -9.57
C PRO A 514 -26.24 30.87 -9.17
N VAL A 515 -26.99 31.91 -9.51
CA VAL A 515 -26.65 33.29 -9.15
C VAL A 515 -26.88 33.52 -7.65
N ILE A 516 -25.83 33.93 -6.96
CA ILE A 516 -25.82 34.31 -5.55
C ILE A 516 -26.01 35.83 -5.45
N SER A 517 -26.88 36.26 -4.54
CA SER A 517 -27.21 37.66 -4.34
C SER A 517 -26.10 38.38 -3.57
N GLN A 518 -25.81 39.62 -3.97
CA GLN A 518 -24.91 40.55 -3.26
C GLN A 518 -25.31 40.79 -1.79
N ARG A 519 -26.57 40.49 -1.43
CA ARG A 519 -27.09 40.63 -0.06
C ARG A 519 -26.56 39.56 0.90
N SER A 520 -25.85 38.56 0.39
CA SER A 520 -25.28 37.48 1.19
C SER A 520 -24.13 38.01 2.05
N THR A 521 -24.16 37.73 3.36
CA THR A 521 -23.14 38.16 4.32
C THR A 521 -22.54 36.93 5.02
N ASN A 522 -21.22 36.80 5.09
CA ASN A 522 -20.55 35.57 5.57
C ASN A 522 -20.89 34.32 4.73
N CYS A 523 -21.19 34.52 3.44
CA CYS A 523 -21.44 33.43 2.52
C CYS A 523 -20.16 32.64 2.26
N LYS A 524 -20.23 31.32 2.38
CA LYS A 524 -19.13 30.41 2.04
C LYS A 524 -19.61 29.34 1.08
N ILE A 525 -18.66 28.82 0.30
CA ILE A 525 -18.86 27.59 -0.48
C ILE A 525 -17.96 26.50 0.11
N ILE A 526 -18.54 25.33 0.30
CA ILE A 526 -17.89 24.10 0.73
C ILE A 526 -17.97 23.13 -0.45
N PHE A 527 -16.87 22.45 -0.73
CA PHE A 527 -16.81 21.42 -1.76
C PHE A 527 -15.71 20.43 -1.46
N TYR A 528 -15.84 19.22 -1.99
CA TYR A 528 -14.79 18.22 -1.96
C TYR A 528 -14.12 18.14 -3.33
N TYR A 529 -12.80 17.97 -3.33
CA TYR A 529 -12.03 17.76 -4.56
C TYR A 529 -11.07 16.59 -4.41
N HIS A 530 -10.81 15.90 -5.52
CA HIS A 530 -9.76 14.87 -5.60
C HIS A 530 -8.86 15.19 -6.78
N MET A 531 -7.54 15.22 -6.53
CA MET A 531 -6.53 15.55 -7.53
C MET A 531 -5.31 14.64 -7.38
N SER A 532 -5.40 13.42 -7.90
CA SER A 532 -4.32 12.42 -7.88
C SER A 532 -3.83 12.06 -9.27
N GLY A 533 -2.51 12.13 -9.49
CA GLY A 533 -1.88 11.77 -10.74
C GLY A 533 -0.73 12.70 -11.13
N GLN A 534 0.18 12.19 -11.96
CA GLN A 534 1.33 12.96 -12.43
C GLN A 534 0.86 14.06 -13.38
N SER A 535 1.29 15.30 -13.16
CA SER A 535 1.01 16.47 -14.01
C SER A 535 -0.47 16.62 -14.40
N ILE A 536 -1.36 16.49 -13.40
CA ILE A 536 -2.83 16.50 -13.52
C ILE A 536 -3.45 17.81 -14.05
N GLY A 537 -2.71 18.93 -14.00
CA GLY A 537 -3.21 20.24 -14.40
C GLY A 537 -3.56 21.12 -13.22
N SER A 538 -4.66 21.88 -13.32
CA SER A 538 -5.06 22.81 -12.25
C SER A 538 -6.57 22.97 -12.11
N LEU A 539 -7.03 23.08 -10.85
CA LEU A 539 -8.40 23.47 -10.50
C LEU A 539 -8.39 24.93 -10.06
N THR A 540 -9.24 25.77 -10.65
CA THR A 540 -9.36 27.19 -10.29
C THR A 540 -10.81 27.56 -10.02
N VAL A 541 -11.07 28.23 -8.90
CA VAL A 541 -12.39 28.75 -8.55
C VAL A 541 -12.43 30.25 -8.79
N TYR A 542 -13.41 30.69 -9.56
CA TYR A 542 -13.65 32.09 -9.86
C TYR A 542 -14.99 32.56 -9.29
N LYS A 543 -15.02 33.83 -8.88
CA LYS A 543 -16.25 34.59 -8.65
C LYS A 543 -16.46 35.51 -9.86
N VAL A 544 -17.59 35.36 -10.54
CA VAL A 544 -17.94 36.11 -11.76
C VAL A 544 -19.19 36.94 -11.47
N THR A 545 -19.09 38.27 -11.52
CA THR A 545 -20.26 39.15 -11.30
C THR A 545 -21.19 39.14 -12.51
N VAL A 546 -22.42 39.63 -12.33
CA VAL A 546 -23.39 39.84 -13.43
C VAL A 546 -22.88 40.80 -14.51
N THR A 547 -21.98 41.72 -14.19
CA THR A 547 -21.26 42.57 -15.16
C THR A 547 -20.07 41.86 -15.84
N ASN A 548 -19.93 40.55 -15.61
CA ASN A 548 -18.89 39.68 -16.15
C ASN A 548 -17.47 40.01 -15.67
N HIS A 549 -17.35 40.64 -14.49
CA HIS A 549 -16.06 40.82 -13.84
C HIS A 549 -15.63 39.52 -13.16
N LYS A 550 -14.57 38.88 -13.70
CA LYS A 550 -14.02 37.60 -13.23
C LYS A 550 -12.90 37.83 -12.23
N SER A 551 -13.09 37.36 -11.01
CA SER A 551 -12.10 37.41 -9.92
C SER A 551 -11.71 35.99 -9.48
N LYS A 552 -10.42 35.75 -9.23
CA LYS A 552 -9.91 34.42 -8.85
C LYS A 552 -9.89 34.30 -7.33
N HIS A 553 -10.56 33.29 -6.78
CA HIS A 553 -10.63 33.04 -5.34
C HIS A 553 -9.74 31.89 -4.89
N PHE A 554 -9.54 30.88 -5.74
CA PHE A 554 -8.77 29.69 -5.38
C PHE A 554 -8.07 29.10 -6.59
N ARG A 555 -6.89 28.51 -6.39
CA ARG A 555 -6.17 27.77 -7.45
C ARG A 555 -5.28 26.70 -6.84
N LEU A 556 -5.45 25.47 -7.30
CA LEU A 556 -4.57 24.34 -7.03
C LEU A 556 -3.90 23.88 -8.32
N VAL A 557 -2.65 23.43 -8.22
CA VAL A 557 -1.86 22.97 -9.36
C VAL A 557 -1.13 21.69 -8.95
N GLY A 558 -1.21 20.66 -9.79
CA GLY A 558 -0.50 19.40 -9.55
C GLY A 558 -1.20 18.46 -8.57
N GLU A 559 -0.53 17.34 -8.28
CA GLU A 559 -1.00 16.28 -7.37
C GLU A 559 -1.22 16.82 -5.95
N GLN A 560 -2.39 16.56 -5.36
CA GLN A 560 -2.75 16.92 -3.98
C GLN A 560 -2.83 15.70 -3.05
N GLY A 561 -2.58 14.50 -3.56
CA GLY A 561 -2.71 13.23 -2.86
C GLY A 561 -3.92 12.43 -3.34
N ASN A 562 -3.91 11.13 -3.04
CA ASN A 562 -4.96 10.19 -3.44
C ASN A 562 -6.05 10.09 -2.37
N PHE A 563 -6.76 11.19 -2.13
CA PHE A 563 -7.89 11.25 -1.20
C PHE A 563 -8.73 12.51 -1.45
N TRP A 564 -9.97 12.49 -0.98
CA TRP A 564 -10.88 13.63 -1.07
C TRP A 564 -10.46 14.72 -0.06
N HIS A 565 -10.36 15.96 -0.54
CA HIS A 565 -10.03 17.12 0.26
C HIS A 565 -11.25 18.02 0.41
N ARG A 566 -11.60 18.36 1.65
CA ARG A 566 -12.62 19.38 1.95
C ARG A 566 -12.02 20.77 1.76
N GLN A 567 -12.66 21.61 0.95
CA GLN A 567 -12.30 23.02 0.79
C GLN A 567 -13.45 23.92 1.18
N GLU A 568 -13.16 24.92 2.01
CA GLU A 568 -14.07 26.00 2.37
C GLU A 568 -13.52 27.33 1.83
N LEU A 569 -14.34 28.11 1.13
CA LEU A 569 -13.98 29.43 0.62
C LEU A 569 -15.00 30.46 1.05
N VAL A 570 -14.52 31.55 1.67
CA VAL A 570 -15.34 32.70 2.03
C VAL A 570 -15.55 33.58 0.79
N LEU A 571 -16.80 33.93 0.51
CA LEU A 571 -17.25 34.66 -0.69
C LEU A 571 -17.69 36.10 -0.39
N ASN A 572 -17.16 36.70 0.68
CA ASN A 572 -17.48 38.06 1.10
C ASN A 572 -17.16 39.10 0.00
N ASP A 573 -17.64 40.33 0.22
CA ASP A 573 -17.34 41.52 -0.58
C ASP A 573 -17.88 41.44 -2.02
N ALA A 574 -19.18 41.17 -2.15
CA ALA A 574 -19.88 41.24 -3.43
C ALA A 574 -20.65 42.57 -3.53
N GLU A 575 -20.20 43.46 -4.42
CA GLU A 575 -20.92 44.70 -4.77
C GLU A 575 -22.07 44.45 -5.75
N GLU A 576 -22.10 43.26 -6.35
CA GLU A 576 -23.07 42.83 -7.35
C GLU A 576 -23.38 41.34 -7.17
N ASP A 577 -24.52 40.91 -7.70
CA ASP A 577 -24.85 39.49 -7.78
C ASP A 577 -23.77 38.75 -8.60
N PHE A 578 -23.51 37.49 -8.26
CA PHE A 578 -22.38 36.75 -8.82
C PHE A 578 -22.65 35.25 -8.94
N GLN A 579 -21.86 34.56 -9.75
CA GLN A 579 -21.76 33.11 -9.81
C GLN A 579 -20.38 32.66 -9.36
N VAL A 580 -20.29 31.43 -8.83
CA VAL A 580 -19.04 30.73 -8.61
C VAL A 580 -18.84 29.75 -9.75
N CYS A 581 -17.65 29.78 -10.36
CA CYS A 581 -17.29 28.92 -11.47
C CYS A 581 -16.08 28.05 -11.10
N PHE A 582 -16.20 26.75 -11.30
CA PHE A 582 -15.07 25.81 -11.21
C PHE A 582 -14.50 25.60 -12.62
N GLU A 583 -13.24 25.99 -12.80
CA GLU A 583 -12.46 25.80 -14.04
C GLU A 583 -11.42 24.70 -13.81
N GLY A 584 -11.60 23.56 -14.47
CA GLY A 584 -10.60 22.50 -14.55
C GLY A 584 -9.76 22.67 -15.82
N GLU A 585 -8.44 22.76 -15.67
CA GLU A 585 -7.48 22.87 -16.79
C GLU A 585 -6.67 21.58 -16.89
N VAL A 586 -6.71 20.94 -18.06
CA VAL A 586 -6.02 19.67 -18.35
C VAL A 586 -4.51 19.84 -18.30
N GLY A 587 -3.85 18.94 -17.58
CA GLY A 587 -2.40 18.94 -17.44
C GLY A 587 -1.63 18.39 -18.64
N SER A 588 -0.32 18.20 -18.48
CA SER A 588 0.55 17.72 -19.57
C SER A 588 0.62 16.19 -19.68
N SER A 589 0.01 15.48 -18.74
CA SER A 589 0.04 14.01 -18.63
C SER A 589 -1.34 13.44 -18.93
N GLN A 590 -1.37 12.26 -19.52
CA GLN A 590 -2.60 11.49 -19.76
C GLN A 590 -3.02 10.65 -18.54
N LYS A 591 -2.40 10.86 -17.38
CA LYS A 591 -2.62 10.10 -16.14
C LYS A 591 -2.92 11.03 -14.97
N GLY A 592 -4.03 11.74 -15.04
CA GLY A 592 -4.53 12.53 -13.93
C GLY A 592 -5.96 12.97 -14.15
N ASP A 593 -6.77 12.87 -13.10
CA ASP A 593 -8.18 13.27 -13.12
C ASP A 593 -8.44 14.27 -12.00
N ILE A 594 -9.14 15.36 -12.32
CA ILE A 594 -9.64 16.30 -11.31
C ILE A 594 -11.11 15.97 -11.10
N ALA A 595 -11.47 15.61 -9.88
CA ALA A 595 -12.86 15.36 -9.49
C ALA A 595 -13.35 16.39 -8.47
N LEU A 596 -14.64 16.67 -8.51
CA LEU A 596 -15.37 17.48 -7.55
C LEU A 596 -16.60 16.72 -7.09
N ASP A 597 -16.94 16.88 -5.82
CA ASP A 597 -18.11 16.27 -5.21
C ASP A 597 -18.64 17.15 -4.07
N ASP A 598 -19.86 16.88 -3.62
CA ASP A 598 -20.46 17.47 -2.42
C ASP A 598 -20.30 18.99 -2.32
N ILE A 599 -20.82 19.68 -3.34
CA ILE A 599 -20.73 21.14 -3.43
C ILE A 599 -21.95 21.75 -2.76
N VAL A 600 -21.74 22.67 -1.83
CA VAL A 600 -22.82 23.37 -1.14
C VAL A 600 -22.42 24.79 -0.75
N PHE A 601 -23.38 25.71 -0.80
CA PHE A 601 -23.22 27.03 -0.21
C PHE A 601 -23.82 27.04 1.19
N THR A 602 -23.16 27.73 2.14
CA THR A 602 -23.71 27.87 3.49
C THR A 602 -25.03 28.64 3.47
N LYS A 603 -25.82 28.49 4.53
CA LYS A 603 -27.18 29.06 4.64
C LYS A 603 -27.23 30.58 4.47
N GLU A 604 -26.11 31.25 4.73
CA GLU A 604 -25.94 32.70 4.58
C GLU A 604 -25.92 33.16 3.11
N CYS A 605 -25.71 32.24 2.17
CA CYS A 605 -25.74 32.50 0.74
C CYS A 605 -27.18 32.53 0.22
N LEU A 606 -27.62 33.72 -0.21
CA LEU A 606 -28.97 33.93 -0.72
C LEU A 606 -28.98 33.79 -2.24
N GLN A 607 -29.88 32.99 -2.80
CA GLN A 607 -30.08 32.93 -4.25
C GLN A 607 -30.70 34.23 -4.78
N SER A 608 -30.22 34.72 -5.92
CA SER A 608 -30.84 35.87 -6.61
C SER A 608 -32.08 35.41 -7.40
N THR A 609 -33.20 36.14 -7.23
CA THR A 609 -34.49 35.82 -7.87
C THR A 609 -34.70 36.51 -9.23
N ASP A 610 -33.75 37.32 -9.70
CA ASP A 610 -33.98 38.27 -10.81
C ASP A 610 -33.39 37.87 -12.17
N PHE A 611 -32.93 36.63 -12.37
CA PHE A 611 -32.41 36.19 -13.68
C PHE A 611 -33.38 35.26 -14.43
N THR A 612 -34.26 35.86 -15.25
CA THR A 612 -34.76 35.19 -16.46
C THR A 612 -33.81 35.57 -17.61
N PRO A 613 -33.24 34.61 -18.37
CA PRO A 613 -32.49 34.94 -19.57
C PRO A 613 -33.42 35.65 -20.54
N GLN A 614 -33.18 36.92 -20.85
CA GLN A 614 -33.92 37.62 -21.89
C GLN A 614 -33.70 36.89 -23.23
N THR A 615 -34.73 36.18 -23.68
CA THR A 615 -34.84 35.69 -25.05
C THR A 615 -34.83 36.89 -25.99
N VAL A 616 -33.71 37.10 -26.67
CA VAL A 616 -33.61 38.04 -27.79
C VAL A 616 -34.47 37.49 -28.92
N HIS A 617 -35.63 38.12 -29.15
CA HIS A 617 -36.39 37.89 -30.38
C HIS A 617 -35.64 38.53 -31.56
N PRO A 618 -35.46 37.83 -32.70
CA PRO A 618 -34.90 38.43 -33.90
C PRO A 618 -35.89 39.42 -34.53
N PRO A 619 -35.42 40.54 -35.10
CA PRO A 619 -36.29 41.52 -35.74
C PRO A 619 -36.91 40.93 -37.01
N THR A 620 -38.23 41.13 -37.13
CA THR A 620 -39.10 40.82 -38.28
C THR A 620 -38.71 41.54 -39.56
#